data_AF-A0A3L6EF41-F1
#
_entry.id   AF-A0A3L6EF41-F1
#
_cell.length_a   1.000
_cell.length_b   1.000
_cell.length_c   1.000
_cell.angle_alpha   90.00
_cell.angle_beta   90.00
_cell.angle_gamma   90.00
#
_symmetry.space_group_name_H-M   'P 1'
#
loop_
_entity.id
_entity.type
_entity.pdbx_description
1 polymer ?
#
loop_
_entity_poly.entity_id
_entity_poly.type
_entity_poly.pdbx_seq_one_letter_code
_entity_poly.pdbx_strand_id
1 'polypeptide(L)'
;MALATNSAAAAAAVSGGAASQPRRAAAFLPLKRRTISAIHAADPSKNNGPVVPAAAGAKSSSSAVATPEKKPAAPGKWAVDSWRSKKALQLPEYPNAEELDAVLKTIEMFPPVVFAGEARHLEERMAEAAMGGAFVLQGGDCAESFKEFHANNIREPFRILL
;
A
#
# COMPACT_ATOMS: atom_id res chain seq x y z
N MET A 1 -47.05 39.35 56.98
CA MET A 1 -45.58 39.21 56.91
C MET A 1 -45.27 38.89 55.45
N ALA A 2 -45.20 39.85 54.52
CA ALA A 2 -44.11 40.81 54.29
C ALA A 2 -42.76 40.06 54.24
N LEU A 3 -41.97 40.01 53.16
CA LEU A 3 -41.62 41.02 52.17
C LEU A 3 -41.30 40.39 50.79
N ALA A 4 -41.49 41.19 49.75
CA ALA A 4 -40.90 41.03 48.43
C ALA A 4 -39.40 41.37 48.41
N THR A 5 -38.64 40.79 47.49
CA THR A 5 -37.58 41.51 46.75
C THR A 5 -37.44 40.98 45.31
N ASN A 6 -37.72 41.87 44.36
CA ASN A 6 -37.19 41.85 43.00
C ASN A 6 -35.67 42.11 43.04
N SER A 7 -34.93 41.55 42.09
CA SER A 7 -33.70 42.18 41.62
C SER A 7 -33.62 42.12 40.10
N ALA A 8 -33.90 43.28 39.50
CA ALA A 8 -33.52 43.61 38.13
C ALA A 8 -32.01 43.89 38.09
N ALA A 9 -31.33 43.43 37.04
CA ALA A 9 -30.00 43.91 36.69
C ALA A 9 -29.91 44.12 35.18
N ALA A 10 -29.99 45.40 34.84
CA ALA A 10 -29.31 46.14 33.78
C ALA A 10 -28.92 45.43 32.47
N ALA A 11 -29.47 46.01 31.40
CA ALA A 11 -28.95 45.94 30.03
C ALA A 11 -27.51 46.44 29.93
N ALA A 12 -26.69 45.71 29.18
CA ALA A 12 -25.55 46.26 28.47
C ALA A 12 -25.64 45.77 27.01
N ALA A 13 -26.05 46.69 26.15
CA ALA A 13 -26.02 46.50 24.70
C ALA A 13 -24.56 46.42 24.24
N VAL A 14 -24.14 45.26 23.76
CA VAL A 14 -22.92 45.12 22.97
C VAL A 14 -23.31 45.29 21.50
N SER A 15 -22.96 46.44 20.96
CA SER A 15 -22.97 46.76 19.53
C SER A 15 -21.92 45.92 18.79
N GLY A 16 -22.26 44.67 18.49
CA GLY A 16 -21.48 43.82 17.59
C GLY A 16 -21.85 44.13 16.14
N GLY A 17 -21.09 45.02 15.49
CA GLY A 17 -21.19 45.27 14.06
C GLY A 17 -20.98 43.99 13.26
N ALA A 18 -22.03 43.53 12.57
CA ALA A 18 -21.96 42.44 11.61
C ALA A 18 -21.23 42.92 10.35
N ALA A 19 -19.90 42.86 10.37
CA ALA A 19 -19.11 42.92 9.15
C ALA A 19 -19.34 41.61 8.39
N SER A 20 -20.18 41.66 7.36
CA SER A 20 -20.40 40.55 6.42
C SER A 20 -19.10 40.29 5.65
N GLN A 21 -18.29 39.36 6.11
CA GLN A 21 -17.23 38.81 5.28
C GLN A 21 -17.87 38.00 4.16
N PRO A 22 -17.49 38.23 2.88
CA PRO A 22 -17.97 37.38 1.80
C PRO A 22 -17.41 35.97 2.03
N ARG A 23 -18.31 35.00 2.22
CA ARG A 23 -17.97 33.58 2.17
C ARG A 23 -17.31 33.32 0.83
N ARG A 24 -15.99 33.13 0.84
CA ARG A 24 -15.25 32.64 -0.32
C ARG A 24 -15.76 31.24 -0.60
N ALA A 25 -16.63 31.08 -1.58
CA ALA A 25 -16.95 29.78 -2.13
C ALA A 25 -15.62 29.18 -2.59
N ALA A 26 -15.17 28.11 -1.94
CA ALA A 26 -14.10 27.29 -2.48
C ALA A 26 -14.64 26.71 -3.79
N ALA A 27 -14.27 27.33 -4.91
CA ALA A 27 -14.52 26.76 -6.22
C ALA A 27 -13.74 25.45 -6.27
N PHE A 28 -14.44 24.33 -6.03
CA PHE A 28 -13.94 23.02 -6.37
C PHE A 28 -13.76 23.01 -7.88
N LEU A 29 -12.53 23.25 -8.31
CA LEU A 29 -12.14 23.07 -9.70
C LEU A 29 -12.48 21.62 -10.06
N PRO A 30 -13.17 21.38 -11.19
CA PRO A 30 -13.50 20.02 -11.61
C PRO A 30 -12.18 19.28 -11.81
N LEU A 31 -11.89 18.32 -10.93
CA LEU A 31 -10.76 17.42 -11.09
C LEU A 31 -10.99 16.66 -12.40
N LYS A 32 -10.21 17.01 -13.42
CA LYS A 32 -10.23 16.34 -14.71
C LYS A 32 -9.96 14.85 -14.45
N ARG A 33 -10.98 14.02 -14.61
CA ARG A 33 -10.95 12.57 -14.40
C ARG A 33 -9.82 12.00 -15.27
N ARG A 34 -8.65 11.77 -14.68
CA ARG A 34 -7.57 11.06 -15.34
C ARG A 34 -8.00 9.61 -15.35
N THR A 35 -8.15 9.04 -16.54
CA THR A 35 -8.32 7.61 -16.72
C THR A 35 -7.12 6.92 -16.08
N ILE A 36 -7.36 6.22 -14.97
CA ILE A 36 -6.40 5.32 -14.37
C ILE A 36 -6.37 4.09 -15.28
N SER A 37 -5.31 3.97 -16.08
CA SER A 37 -5.09 2.75 -16.84
C SER A 37 -4.56 1.71 -15.87
N ALA A 38 -5.35 0.67 -15.56
CA ALA A 38 -4.85 -0.50 -14.87
C ALA A 38 -3.74 -1.10 -15.72
N ILE A 39 -2.50 -1.03 -15.23
CA ILE A 39 -1.37 -1.74 -15.83
C ILE A 39 -1.64 -3.21 -15.50
N HIS A 40 -2.29 -3.93 -16.42
CA HIS A 40 -2.36 -5.39 -16.33
C HIS A 40 -0.92 -5.89 -16.20
N ALA A 41 -0.70 -6.88 -15.32
CA ALA A 41 0.57 -7.60 -15.28
C ALA A 41 0.97 -7.93 -16.73
N ALA A 42 2.18 -7.54 -17.12
CA ALA A 42 2.63 -7.62 -18.50
C ALA A 42 2.44 -9.05 -19.04
N ASP A 43 1.55 -9.20 -20.03
CA ASP A 43 1.50 -10.39 -20.86
C ASP A 43 2.77 -10.39 -21.71
N PRO A 44 3.72 -11.33 -21.52
CA PRO A 44 5.06 -11.24 -22.10
C PRO A 44 5.09 -11.39 -23.62
N SER A 45 3.94 -11.57 -24.28
CA SER A 45 3.86 -11.86 -25.71
C SER A 45 3.84 -10.64 -26.64
N LYS A 46 3.81 -9.39 -26.15
CA LYS A 46 3.67 -8.21 -27.04
C LYS A 46 4.50 -7.01 -26.60
N ASN A 47 5.75 -6.94 -27.05
CA ASN A 47 6.41 -5.63 -27.24
C ASN A 47 7.54 -5.69 -28.28
N ASN A 48 7.24 -5.21 -29.48
CA ASN A 48 8.22 -4.75 -30.47
C ASN A 48 7.86 -3.30 -30.80
N GLY A 49 8.60 -2.34 -30.23
CA GLY A 49 8.45 -0.91 -30.48
C GLY A 49 9.81 -0.20 -30.39
N PRO A 50 10.00 0.91 -31.12
CA PRO A 50 11.31 1.27 -31.67
C PRO A 50 12.22 2.00 -30.67
N VAL A 51 13.49 1.61 -30.69
CA VAL A 51 14.59 2.16 -29.89
C VAL A 51 15.07 3.49 -30.49
N VAL A 52 15.13 4.55 -29.68
CA VAL A 52 15.81 5.82 -30.00
C VAL A 52 17.23 5.84 -29.40
N PRO A 53 18.27 6.32 -30.12
CA PRO A 53 19.65 6.24 -29.67
C PRO A 53 20.04 7.40 -28.75
N ALA A 54 20.93 7.11 -27.80
CA ALA A 54 21.51 8.05 -26.84
C ALA A 54 22.69 8.84 -27.46
N ALA A 55 22.77 10.14 -27.12
CA ALA A 55 23.91 11.01 -27.42
C ALA A 55 24.95 11.01 -26.28
N ALA A 56 26.22 11.16 -26.66
CA ALA A 56 27.43 10.96 -25.87
C ALA A 56 27.86 12.16 -24.99
N GLY A 57 28.69 11.92 -23.97
CA GLY A 57 29.38 12.99 -23.20
C GLY A 57 30.22 12.57 -21.98
N ALA A 58 31.42 12.00 -22.23
CA ALA A 58 32.72 12.03 -21.50
C ALA A 58 32.90 12.12 -19.94
N LYS A 59 33.64 11.10 -19.43
CA LYS A 59 34.86 11.04 -18.55
C LYS A 59 34.88 11.66 -17.12
N SER A 60 35.18 10.84 -16.08
CA SER A 60 36.55 10.56 -15.56
C SER A 60 36.60 9.75 -14.24
N SER A 61 37.37 8.64 -14.25
CA SER A 61 38.25 8.04 -13.20
C SER A 61 37.91 8.03 -11.68
N SER A 62 37.80 6.85 -11.06
CA SER A 62 38.87 6.26 -10.19
C SER A 62 38.39 5.06 -9.33
N SER A 63 39.30 4.09 -9.19
CA SER A 63 39.44 3.02 -8.19
C SER A 63 38.51 1.80 -8.22
N ALA A 64 39.11 0.70 -8.66
CA ALA A 64 38.60 -0.65 -8.73
C ALA A 64 38.66 -1.36 -7.37
N VAL A 65 37.51 -1.91 -6.95
CA VAL A 65 37.42 -3.10 -6.10
C VAL A 65 36.60 -4.11 -6.87
N ALA A 66 37.23 -5.18 -7.32
CA ALA A 66 36.61 -6.22 -8.13
C ALA A 66 35.57 -6.99 -7.30
N THR A 67 34.30 -6.65 -7.52
CA THR A 67 33.17 -7.54 -7.25
C THR A 67 32.95 -8.38 -8.51
N PRO A 68 32.63 -9.68 -8.44
CA PRO A 68 32.21 -10.41 -9.63
C PRO A 68 30.85 -9.85 -10.06
N GLU A 69 30.85 -8.94 -11.03
CA GLU A 69 29.64 -8.40 -11.64
C GLU A 69 28.89 -9.52 -12.38
N LYS A 70 27.86 -10.05 -11.72
CA LYS A 70 26.90 -10.97 -12.33
C LYS A 70 26.09 -10.20 -13.38
N LYS A 71 26.39 -10.44 -14.66
CA LYS A 71 25.66 -9.98 -15.85
C LYS A 71 24.14 -9.99 -15.62
N PRO A 72 23.40 -8.90 -15.92
CA PRO A 72 21.96 -8.86 -15.71
C PRO A 72 21.29 -9.92 -16.59
N ALA A 73 20.58 -10.85 -15.94
CA ALA A 73 19.84 -11.91 -16.61
C ALA A 73 18.75 -11.29 -17.51
N ALA A 74 18.73 -11.73 -18.78
CA ALA A 74 17.69 -11.42 -19.75
C ALA A 74 16.28 -11.68 -19.17
N PRO A 75 15.21 -11.03 -19.67
CA PRO A 75 13.85 -11.33 -19.25
C PRO A 75 13.52 -12.78 -19.61
N GLY A 76 13.69 -13.68 -18.64
CA GLY A 76 13.26 -15.06 -18.75
C GLY A 76 11.74 -15.15 -18.73
N LYS A 77 11.21 -16.21 -19.34
CA LYS A 77 9.80 -16.58 -19.18
C LYS A 77 9.48 -16.70 -17.69
N TRP A 78 8.33 -16.19 -17.26
CA TRP A 78 7.89 -16.31 -15.88
C TRP A 78 7.75 -17.79 -15.51
N ALA A 79 8.28 -18.13 -14.34
CA ALA A 79 8.10 -19.42 -13.68
C ALA A 79 8.12 -19.17 -12.17
N VAL A 80 7.51 -20.07 -11.39
CA VAL A 80 7.39 -19.92 -9.92
C VAL A 80 8.74 -19.64 -9.25
N ASP A 81 9.80 -20.29 -9.72
CA ASP A 81 11.13 -20.18 -9.10
C ASP A 81 12.01 -19.06 -9.68
N SER A 82 11.52 -18.35 -10.70
CA SER A 82 12.32 -17.37 -11.45
C SER A 82 12.83 -16.21 -10.58
N TRP A 83 12.15 -15.90 -9.47
CA TRP A 83 12.54 -14.86 -8.52
C TRP A 83 13.87 -15.15 -7.82
N ARG A 84 14.23 -16.44 -7.61
CA ARG A 84 15.48 -16.84 -6.94
C ARG A 84 16.74 -16.41 -7.72
N SER A 85 16.60 -16.12 -9.01
CA SER A 85 17.69 -15.61 -9.85
C SER A 85 17.98 -14.12 -9.64
N LYS A 86 17.05 -13.38 -9.01
CA LYS A 86 17.12 -11.93 -8.79
C LYS A 86 17.83 -11.61 -7.47
N LYS A 87 18.33 -10.38 -7.34
CA LYS A 87 18.95 -9.90 -6.10
C LYS A 87 17.88 -9.68 -5.03
N ALA A 88 17.96 -10.40 -3.92
CA ALA A 88 17.12 -10.22 -2.74
C ALA A 88 17.95 -9.66 -1.57
N LEU A 89 17.42 -8.66 -0.85
CA LEU A 89 18.20 -7.88 0.14
C LEU A 89 17.96 -8.29 1.61
N GLN A 90 16.82 -8.89 1.91
CA GLN A 90 16.34 -9.12 3.30
C GLN A 90 16.03 -10.61 3.53
N LEU A 91 16.75 -11.51 2.87
CA LEU A 91 16.58 -12.94 3.12
C LEU A 91 17.42 -13.37 4.32
N PRO A 92 16.87 -14.20 5.21
CA PRO A 92 17.65 -14.83 6.27
C PRO A 92 18.66 -15.83 5.69
N GLU A 93 19.80 -15.98 6.35
CA GLU A 93 20.76 -17.05 6.10
C GLU A 93 20.40 -18.24 7.00
N TYR A 94 20.00 -19.35 6.38
CA TYR A 94 19.72 -20.59 7.09
C TYR A 94 21.00 -21.44 7.15
N PRO A 95 21.44 -21.90 8.33
CA PRO A 95 22.69 -22.63 8.47
C PRO A 95 22.65 -24.04 7.87
N ASN A 96 21.48 -24.65 7.78
CA ASN A 96 21.30 -25.99 7.23
C ASN A 96 20.29 -25.97 6.06
N ALA A 97 20.79 -26.21 4.85
CA ALA A 97 19.96 -26.25 3.64
C ALA A 97 19.04 -27.48 3.58
N GLU A 98 19.46 -28.62 4.13
CA GLU A 98 18.65 -29.84 4.13
C GLU A 98 17.44 -29.72 5.06
N GLU A 99 17.62 -29.09 6.22
CA GLU A 99 16.53 -28.78 7.14
C GLU A 99 15.54 -27.77 6.53
N LEU A 100 16.03 -26.75 5.83
CA LEU A 100 15.19 -25.81 5.10
C LEU A 100 14.33 -26.52 4.06
N ASP A 101 14.93 -27.37 3.23
CA ASP A 101 14.21 -28.14 2.21
C ASP A 101 13.19 -29.12 2.82
N ALA A 102 13.49 -29.72 3.96
CA ALA A 102 12.55 -30.58 4.68
C ALA A 102 11.33 -29.80 5.20
N VAL A 103 11.53 -28.61 5.75
CA VAL A 103 10.45 -27.73 6.20
C VAL A 103 9.62 -27.24 5.02
N LEU A 104 10.25 -26.84 3.91
CA LEU A 104 9.53 -26.41 2.70
C LEU A 104 8.62 -27.52 2.16
N LYS A 105 9.12 -28.75 2.03
CA LYS A 105 8.30 -29.91 1.62
C LYS A 105 7.13 -30.16 2.55
N THR A 106 7.30 -29.94 3.85
CA THR A 106 6.22 -30.09 4.83
C THR A 106 5.13 -29.03 4.61
N ILE A 107 5.52 -27.77 4.41
CA ILE A 107 4.59 -26.66 4.17
C ILE A 107 3.82 -26.84 2.86
N GLU A 108 4.48 -27.33 1.81
CA GLU A 108 3.84 -27.63 0.50
C GLU A 108 2.68 -28.63 0.60
N MET A 109 2.66 -29.49 1.63
CA MET A 109 1.61 -30.48 1.84
C MET A 109 0.39 -29.94 2.60
N PHE A 110 0.48 -28.75 3.22
CA PHE A 110 -0.65 -28.20 3.97
C PHE A 110 -1.73 -27.62 3.05
N PRO A 111 -2.99 -27.61 3.51
CA PRO A 111 -4.07 -26.94 2.78
C PRO A 111 -3.73 -25.46 2.51
N PRO A 112 -4.19 -24.89 1.39
CA PRO A 112 -4.00 -23.48 1.11
C PRO A 112 -4.78 -22.62 2.12
N VAL A 113 -4.23 -21.46 2.46
CA VAL A 113 -4.88 -20.49 3.38
C VAL A 113 -6.05 -19.78 2.70
N VAL A 114 -5.98 -19.57 1.39
CA VAL A 114 -7.01 -18.91 0.58
C VAL A 114 -7.23 -19.65 -0.73
N PHE A 115 -8.45 -19.59 -1.26
CA PHE A 115 -8.78 -20.15 -2.57
C PHE A 115 -8.54 -19.15 -3.71
N ALA A 116 -8.22 -19.67 -4.90
CA ALA A 116 -7.99 -18.84 -6.07
C ALA A 116 -9.21 -17.96 -6.46
N GLY A 117 -10.43 -18.42 -6.17
CA GLY A 117 -11.66 -17.65 -6.40
C GLY A 117 -11.75 -16.41 -5.52
N GLU A 118 -11.31 -16.50 -4.26
CA GLU A 118 -11.32 -15.38 -3.31
C GLU A 118 -10.32 -14.29 -3.73
N ALA A 119 -9.14 -14.70 -4.23
CA ALA A 119 -8.14 -13.77 -4.76
C ALA A 119 -8.64 -13.01 -5.99
N ARG A 120 -9.31 -13.69 -6.93
CA ARG A 120 -9.93 -13.05 -8.11
C ARG A 120 -11.06 -12.11 -7.72
N HIS A 121 -11.87 -12.49 -6.74
CA HIS A 121 -12.92 -11.62 -6.23
C HIS A 121 -12.35 -10.36 -5.56
N LEU A 122 -11.25 -10.48 -4.81
CA LEU A 122 -10.54 -9.31 -4.27
C LEU A 122 -9.98 -8.43 -5.40
N GLU A 123 -9.43 -9.02 -6.47
CA GLU A 123 -8.92 -8.28 -7.63
C GLU A 123 -10.02 -7.43 -8.29
N GLU A 124 -11.22 -7.98 -8.49
CA GLU A 124 -12.38 -7.25 -9.02
C GLU A 124 -12.73 -6.04 -8.14
N ARG A 125 -12.78 -6.22 -6.82
CA ARG A 125 -13.06 -5.12 -5.87
C ARG A 125 -11.95 -4.07 -5.83
N MET A 126 -10.70 -4.49 -5.96
CA MET A 126 -9.56 -3.58 -6.08
C MET A 126 -9.62 -2.77 -7.38
N ALA A 127 -10.10 -3.36 -8.47
CA ALA A 127 -10.31 -2.65 -9.74
C ALA A 127 -11.39 -1.56 -9.60
N GLU A 128 -12.48 -1.82 -8.88
CA GLU A 128 -13.49 -0.79 -8.58
C GLU A 128 -12.88 0.38 -7.80
N ALA A 129 -12.07 0.10 -6.78
CA ALA A 129 -11.37 1.13 -6.02
C ALA A 129 -10.38 1.92 -6.88
N ALA A 130 -9.63 1.24 -7.75
CA ALA A 130 -8.71 1.89 -8.70
C ALA A 130 -9.44 2.81 -9.68
N MET A 131 -10.70 2.53 -10.01
CA MET A 131 -11.55 3.38 -10.86
C MET A 131 -12.27 4.50 -10.08
N GLY A 132 -12.01 4.61 -8.78
CA GLY A 132 -12.62 5.59 -7.87
C GLY A 132 -14.05 5.24 -7.45
N GLY A 133 -14.48 4.00 -7.64
CA GLY A 133 -15.81 3.50 -7.25
C GLY A 133 -15.88 2.97 -5.81
N ALA A 134 -14.74 2.73 -5.18
CA ALA A 134 -14.62 2.24 -3.80
C ALA A 134 -13.38 2.80 -3.10
N PHE A 135 -13.28 2.61 -1.79
CA PHE A 135 -12.10 2.91 -0.98
C PHE A 135 -11.52 1.62 -0.40
N VAL A 136 -10.19 1.54 -0.27
CA VAL A 136 -9.50 0.39 0.34
C VAL A 136 -9.03 0.78 1.74
N LEU A 137 -9.53 0.06 2.74
CA LEU A 137 -9.02 0.10 4.10
C LEU A 137 -8.25 -1.20 4.36
N GLN A 138 -6.96 -1.09 4.64
CA GLN A 138 -6.10 -2.19 5.07
C GLN A 138 -5.48 -1.82 6.41
N GLY A 139 -5.58 -2.70 7.40
CA GLY A 139 -5.01 -2.50 8.73
C GLY A 139 -4.77 -3.83 9.43
N GLY A 140 -3.90 -3.80 10.44
CA GLY A 140 -3.45 -4.97 11.18
C GLY A 140 -2.22 -4.65 12.01
N ASP A 141 -1.64 -5.68 12.63
CA ASP A 141 -0.42 -5.55 13.42
C ASP A 141 0.80 -5.19 12.55
N CYS A 142 1.76 -4.48 13.13
CA CYS A 142 3.02 -4.17 12.47
C CYS A 142 3.87 -5.44 12.24
N ALA A 143 3.87 -6.32 13.24
CA ALA A 143 4.47 -7.64 13.18
C ALA A 143 3.70 -8.58 14.11
N GLU A 144 3.19 -9.67 13.56
CA GLU A 144 2.52 -10.71 14.35
C GLU A 144 3.56 -11.56 15.09
N SER A 145 3.21 -12.02 16.30
CA SER A 145 4.10 -12.81 17.17
C SER A 145 3.42 -14.10 17.61
N PHE A 146 4.15 -15.21 17.58
CA PHE A 146 3.66 -16.50 18.07
C PHE A 146 3.27 -16.47 19.55
N LYS A 147 3.97 -15.69 20.37
CA LYS A 147 3.67 -15.54 21.80
C LYS A 147 2.29 -14.90 22.03
N GLU A 148 1.88 -14.07 21.08
CA GLU A 148 0.67 -13.25 21.15
C GLU A 148 -0.48 -13.83 20.30
N PHE A 149 -0.31 -15.05 19.77
CA PHE A 149 -1.33 -15.72 18.97
C PHE A 149 -2.47 -16.30 19.83
N HIS A 150 -3.45 -15.46 20.15
CA HIS A 150 -4.65 -15.87 20.86
C HIS A 150 -5.88 -15.08 20.41
N ALA A 151 -7.07 -15.64 20.65
CA ALA A 151 -8.33 -15.17 20.06
C ALA A 151 -8.64 -13.68 20.31
N ASN A 152 -8.23 -13.13 21.45
CA ASN A 152 -8.46 -11.71 21.77
C ASN A 152 -7.64 -10.79 20.87
N ASN A 153 -6.36 -11.10 20.66
CA ASN A 153 -5.48 -10.30 19.78
C ASN A 153 -5.93 -10.33 18.33
N ILE A 154 -6.60 -11.39 17.90
CA ILE A 154 -7.22 -11.44 16.57
C ILE A 154 -8.52 -10.64 16.57
N ARG A 155 -9.38 -10.80 17.59
CA ARG A 155 -10.72 -10.19 17.60
C ARG A 155 -10.69 -8.67 17.66
N GLU A 156 -9.80 -8.08 18.46
CA GLU A 156 -9.82 -6.63 18.69
C GLU A 156 -9.51 -5.80 17.42
N PRO A 157 -8.49 -6.11 16.60
CA PRO A 157 -8.29 -5.46 15.30
C PRO A 157 -9.51 -5.57 14.37
N PHE A 158 -10.21 -6.70 14.36
CA PHE A 158 -11.43 -6.85 13.55
C PHE A 158 -12.55 -5.92 14.01
N ARG A 159 -12.66 -5.61 15.30
CA ARG A 159 -13.65 -4.64 15.83
C ARG A 159 -13.32 -3.18 15.48
N ILE A 160 -12.05 -2.90 15.19
CA ILE A 160 -11.61 -1.56 14.77
C ILE A 160 -11.87 -1.39 13.27
N LEU A 161 -11.71 -2.46 12.49
CA LEU A 161 -11.89 -2.45 11.04
C LEU A 161 -13.36 -2.55 10.57
N LEU A 162 -14.27 -3.08 11.41
CA LEU A 162 -15.68 -3.36 11.09
C LEU A 162 -16.63 -2.64 12.04
#